data_AF-A0A2D6D3X0-F1
#
_entry.id   AF-A0A2D6D3X0-F1
#
_cell.length_a   1.000
_cell.length_b   1.000
_cell.length_c   1.000
_cell.angle_alpha   90.00
_cell.angle_beta   90.00
_cell.angle_gamma   90.00
#
_symmetry.space_group_name_H-M   'P 1'
#
loop_
_entity.id
_entity.type
_entity.pdbx_description
1 polymer ?
#
loop_
_entity_poly.entity_id
_entity_poly.type
_entity_poly.pdbx_seq_one_letter_code
_entity_poly.pdbx_strand_id
1 'polypeptide(L)'
;MHELAKLAVDTARSRGATFADVRIMQRRRQSLNAEDARIAHLSDNADAGFGVRVLADGAWGFAASGVITRDEIQRVAGRAVEVAKASARAIGKPVEWAPEPAAELTFNSPCEIDPFGVSIPEKVELLLGINAALTKHEGIKKAFGRMALRRDEKLYVNSDGSVMESDIVMTAVEYSATAVGKGEVKSRAYVPPPRTLGY
;
A
#
# COMPACT_ATOMS: atom_id res chain seq x y z
N MET A 1 -17.16 -1.53 -5.04
CA MET A 1 -15.85 -2.11 -5.45
C MET A 1 -16.00 -3.50 -6.03
N HIS A 2 -16.70 -4.42 -5.35
CA HIS A 2 -17.01 -5.78 -5.87
C HIS A 2 -17.59 -5.79 -7.29
N GLU A 3 -18.64 -5.00 -7.55
CA GLU A 3 -19.25 -4.89 -8.88
C GLU A 3 -18.25 -4.48 -9.98
N LEU A 4 -17.34 -3.55 -9.65
CA LEU A 4 -16.31 -3.09 -10.58
C LEU A 4 -15.22 -4.15 -10.81
N ALA A 5 -14.84 -4.88 -9.77
CA ALA A 5 -13.90 -5.99 -9.89
C ALA A 5 -14.48 -7.12 -10.75
N LYS A 6 -15.74 -7.50 -10.49
CA LYS A 6 -16.46 -8.48 -11.30
C LYS A 6 -16.57 -8.05 -12.76
N LEU A 7 -16.90 -6.78 -13.01
CA LEU A 7 -16.95 -6.23 -14.37
C LEU A 7 -15.61 -6.35 -15.10
N ALA A 8 -14.47 -6.16 -14.43
CA ALA A 8 -13.15 -6.32 -15.02
C ALA A 8 -12.94 -7.76 -15.51
N VAL A 9 -13.26 -8.73 -14.65
CA VAL A 9 -13.14 -10.17 -14.94
C VAL A 9 -14.10 -10.57 -16.07
N ASP A 10 -15.36 -10.15 -16.02
CA ASP A 10 -16.38 -10.44 -17.05
C ASP A 10 -15.98 -9.84 -18.42
N THR A 11 -15.41 -8.64 -18.40
CA THR A 11 -14.91 -7.99 -19.63
C THR A 11 -13.72 -8.73 -20.21
N ALA A 12 -12.78 -9.18 -19.38
CA ALA A 12 -11.64 -9.96 -19.85
C ALA A 12 -12.09 -11.32 -20.43
N ARG A 13 -12.98 -12.03 -19.73
CA ARG A 13 -13.53 -13.33 -20.20
C ARG A 13 -14.29 -13.20 -21.51
N SER A 14 -15.17 -12.20 -21.63
CA SER A 14 -15.93 -11.97 -22.87
C SER A 14 -15.04 -11.62 -24.09
N ARG A 15 -13.80 -11.17 -23.85
CA ARG A 15 -12.80 -10.90 -24.89
C ARG A 15 -11.85 -12.06 -25.19
N GLY A 16 -12.07 -13.22 -24.55
CA GLY A 16 -11.33 -14.46 -24.82
C GLY A 16 -10.21 -14.78 -23.84
N ALA A 17 -10.18 -14.16 -22.65
CA ALA A 17 -9.29 -14.61 -21.59
C ALA A 17 -9.78 -15.97 -21.03
N THR A 18 -8.87 -16.95 -20.93
CA THR A 18 -9.11 -18.24 -20.27
C THR A 18 -8.99 -18.12 -18.75
N PHE A 19 -8.22 -17.16 -18.28
CA PHE A 19 -8.16 -16.75 -16.87
C PHE A 19 -8.04 -15.23 -16.76
N ALA A 20 -8.66 -14.64 -15.74
CA ALA A 20 -8.50 -13.22 -15.43
C ALA A 20 -8.53 -12.99 -13.91
N ASP A 21 -7.65 -12.12 -13.43
CA ASP A 21 -7.72 -11.56 -12.09
C ASP A 21 -7.66 -10.04 -12.11
N VAL A 22 -8.29 -9.43 -11.11
CA VAL A 22 -8.23 -7.99 -10.85
C VAL A 22 -7.86 -7.75 -9.40
N ARG A 23 -7.01 -6.74 -9.19
CA ARG A 23 -6.69 -6.20 -7.86
C ARG A 23 -7.08 -4.74 -7.84
N ILE A 24 -8.02 -4.37 -6.99
CA ILE A 24 -8.34 -2.97 -6.70
C ILE A 24 -7.73 -2.62 -5.36
N MET A 25 -7.00 -1.51 -5.28
CA MET A 25 -6.28 -1.10 -4.09
C MET A 25 -6.54 0.37 -3.77
N GLN A 26 -6.74 0.66 -2.49
CA GLN A 26 -6.65 1.99 -1.91
C GLN A 26 -5.49 1.99 -0.90
N ARG A 27 -4.71 3.06 -0.89
CA ARG A 27 -3.56 3.22 -0.01
C ARG A 27 -3.55 4.62 0.56
N ARG A 28 -3.55 4.73 1.89
CA ARG A 28 -3.27 5.99 2.59
C ARG A 28 -1.91 5.92 3.26
N ARG A 29 -1.13 6.98 3.14
CA ARG A 29 0.20 7.13 3.75
C ARG A 29 0.29 8.47 4.46
N GLN A 30 0.57 8.46 5.75
CA GLN A 30 0.85 9.68 6.51
C GLN A 30 2.30 9.65 7.00
N SER A 31 3.03 10.76 6.84
CA SER A 31 4.41 10.90 7.33
C SER A 31 4.54 12.22 8.07
N LEU A 32 5.02 12.16 9.31
CA LEU A 32 5.31 13.32 10.13
C LEU A 32 6.76 13.22 10.60
N ASN A 33 7.52 14.30 10.40
CA ASN A 33 8.88 14.43 10.92
C ASN A 33 8.95 15.72 11.74
N ALA A 34 9.39 15.60 12.99
CA ALA A 34 9.72 16.71 13.87
C ALA A 34 11.23 16.83 13.99
N GLU A 35 11.75 18.05 13.92
CA GLU A 35 13.15 18.37 14.18
C GLU A 35 13.18 19.45 15.25
N ASP A 36 13.90 19.19 16.34
CA ASP A 36 13.96 20.07 17.52
C ASP A 36 12.53 20.46 17.96
N ALA A 37 12.21 21.75 18.01
CA ALA A 37 10.91 22.27 18.44
C ALA A 37 9.92 22.53 17.29
N ARG A 38 10.15 22.01 16.07
CA ARG A 38 9.29 22.27 14.91
C ARG A 38 8.95 21.01 14.12
N ILE A 39 7.86 21.08 13.36
CA ILE A 39 7.57 20.09 12.32
C ILE A 39 8.39 20.43 11.07
N ALA A 40 9.23 19.50 10.65
CA ALA A 40 10.07 19.62 9.46
C ALA A 40 9.37 19.07 8.21
N HIS A 41 8.50 18.08 8.35
CA HIS A 41 7.72 17.51 7.25
C HIS A 41 6.38 16.98 7.74
N LEU A 42 5.33 17.22 6.97
CA LEU A 42 4.03 16.60 7.13
C LEU A 42 3.44 16.31 5.76
N SER A 43 3.02 15.07 5.54
CA SER A 43 2.28 14.67 4.34
C SER A 43 1.21 13.64 4.67
N ASP A 44 0.06 13.75 4.03
CA ASP A 44 -1.02 12.78 4.05
C ASP A 44 -1.47 12.54 2.61
N ASN A 45 -1.16 11.36 2.09
CA ASN A 45 -1.39 11.00 0.70
C ASN A 45 -2.35 9.83 0.62
N ALA A 46 -3.32 9.90 -0.28
CA ALA A 46 -4.21 8.80 -0.61
C ALA A 46 -4.12 8.51 -2.11
N ASP A 47 -3.84 7.26 -2.45
CA ASP A 47 -3.76 6.76 -3.81
C ASP A 47 -4.76 5.61 -3.98
N ALA A 48 -5.38 5.50 -5.15
CA ALA A 48 -6.23 4.37 -5.49
C ALA A 48 -5.97 3.93 -6.93
N GLY A 49 -6.20 2.64 -7.21
CA GLY A 49 -6.09 2.12 -8.56
C GLY A 49 -6.42 0.66 -8.65
N PHE A 50 -6.31 0.12 -9.86
CA PHE A 50 -6.51 -1.29 -10.11
C PHE A 50 -5.57 -1.82 -11.17
N GLY A 51 -5.32 -3.13 -11.12
CA GLY A 51 -4.60 -3.87 -12.16
C GLY A 51 -5.38 -5.10 -12.56
N VAL A 52 -5.41 -5.39 -13.86
CA VAL A 52 -6.04 -6.58 -14.44
C VAL A 52 -4.95 -7.43 -15.08
N ARG A 53 -4.85 -8.70 -14.67
CA ARG A 53 -3.97 -9.69 -15.26
C ARG A 53 -4.82 -10.75 -15.94
N VAL A 54 -4.46 -11.16 -17.15
CA VAL A 54 -5.21 -12.13 -17.93
C VAL A 54 -4.30 -13.15 -18.58
N LEU A 55 -4.81 -14.36 -18.76
CA LEU A 55 -4.25 -15.37 -19.65
C LEU A 55 -5.17 -15.46 -20.87
N ALA A 56 -4.62 -15.24 -22.06
CA ALA A 56 -5.35 -15.41 -23.32
C ALA A 56 -4.42 -16.00 -24.38
N ASP A 57 -4.93 -16.96 -25.16
CA ASP A 57 -4.16 -17.67 -26.20
C ASP A 57 -2.82 -18.24 -25.68
N GLY A 58 -2.79 -18.68 -24.42
CA GLY A 58 -1.61 -19.24 -23.77
C GLY A 58 -0.55 -18.22 -23.31
N ALA A 59 -0.82 -16.92 -23.38
CA ALA A 59 0.11 -15.88 -22.93
C ALA A 59 -0.49 -14.94 -21.89
N TRP A 60 0.37 -14.38 -21.04
CA TRP A 60 0.00 -13.40 -20.04
C TRP A 60 -0.10 -11.99 -20.64
N GLY A 61 -1.08 -11.25 -20.14
CA GLY A 61 -1.23 -9.82 -20.36
C GLY A 61 -1.59 -9.11 -19.07
N PHE A 62 -1.19 -7.85 -18.97
CA PHE A 62 -1.45 -7.01 -17.80
C PHE A 62 -1.68 -5.55 -18.23
N ALA A 63 -2.61 -4.89 -17.55
CA ALA A 63 -2.81 -3.45 -17.65
C ALA A 63 -3.33 -2.91 -16.31
N ALA A 64 -3.09 -1.62 -16.03
CA ALA A 64 -3.47 -0.97 -14.78
C ALA A 64 -3.87 0.49 -15.01
N SER A 65 -4.63 1.05 -14.05
CA SER A 65 -5.01 2.46 -14.05
C SER A 65 -5.28 2.96 -12.62
N GLY A 66 -5.07 4.26 -12.42
CA GLY A 66 -5.45 4.98 -11.19
C GLY A 66 -6.88 5.51 -11.19
N VAL A 67 -7.62 5.36 -12.30
CA VAL A 67 -8.99 5.89 -12.44
C VAL A 67 -9.99 4.76 -12.27
N ILE A 68 -10.71 4.73 -11.15
CA ILE A 68 -11.66 3.65 -10.83
C ILE A 68 -13.07 4.04 -11.29
N THR A 69 -13.35 3.78 -12.56
CA THR A 69 -14.69 3.95 -13.15
C THR A 69 -15.07 2.73 -13.97
N ARG A 70 -16.37 2.59 -14.28
CA ARG A 70 -16.89 1.50 -15.10
C ARG A 70 -16.17 1.42 -16.45
N ASP A 71 -16.13 2.53 -17.17
CA ASP A 71 -15.57 2.61 -18.53
C ASP A 71 -14.08 2.33 -18.55
N GLU A 72 -13.33 2.91 -17.59
CA GLU A 72 -11.89 2.71 -17.51
C GLU A 72 -11.54 1.26 -17.19
N ILE A 73 -12.30 0.61 -16.30
CA ILE A 73 -12.11 -0.80 -15.97
C ILE A 73 -12.31 -1.68 -17.20
N GLN A 74 -13.37 -1.44 -17.97
CA GLN A 74 -13.63 -2.22 -19.19
C GLN A 74 -12.52 -1.99 -20.23
N ARG A 75 -12.07 -0.74 -20.40
CA ARG A 75 -10.98 -0.38 -21.30
C ARG A 75 -9.67 -1.07 -20.90
N VAL A 76 -9.30 -1.01 -19.63
CA VAL A 76 -8.07 -1.61 -19.09
C VAL A 76 -8.11 -3.13 -19.14
N ALA A 77 -9.24 -3.76 -18.79
CA ALA A 77 -9.42 -5.21 -18.92
C ALA A 77 -9.28 -5.66 -20.38
N GLY A 78 -9.91 -4.93 -21.31
CA GLY A 78 -9.74 -5.17 -22.74
C GLY A 78 -8.29 -5.02 -23.20
N ARG A 79 -7.60 -3.99 -22.71
CA ARG A 79 -6.18 -3.76 -23.01
C ARG A 79 -5.29 -4.90 -22.50
N ALA A 80 -5.55 -5.44 -21.31
CA ALA A 80 -4.81 -6.59 -20.79
C ALA A 80 -4.93 -7.79 -21.74
N VAL A 81 -6.13 -8.04 -22.30
CA VAL A 81 -6.35 -9.11 -23.28
C VAL A 81 -5.63 -8.85 -24.59
N GLU A 82 -5.64 -7.62 -25.11
CA GLU A 82 -4.87 -7.25 -26.31
C GLU A 82 -3.37 -7.53 -26.12
N VAL A 83 -2.82 -7.17 -24.95
CA VAL A 83 -1.43 -7.44 -24.60
C VAL A 83 -1.16 -8.94 -24.56
N ALA A 84 -2.03 -9.74 -23.93
CA ALA A 84 -1.89 -11.20 -23.89
C ALA A 84 -1.85 -11.80 -25.31
N LYS A 85 -2.80 -11.43 -26.17
CA LYS A 85 -2.87 -11.94 -27.56
C LYS A 85 -1.68 -11.51 -28.41
N ALA A 86 -1.15 -10.30 -28.20
CA ALA A 86 0.08 -9.87 -28.85
C ALA A 86 1.28 -10.71 -28.39
N SER A 87 1.40 -10.95 -27.08
CA SER A 87 2.45 -11.78 -26.48
C SER A 87 2.39 -13.22 -26.99
N ALA A 88 1.20 -13.79 -27.18
CA ALA A 88 1.00 -15.15 -27.67
C ALA A 88 1.68 -15.42 -29.03
N ARG A 89 1.95 -14.40 -29.84
CA ARG A 89 2.65 -14.54 -31.13
C ARG A 89 4.15 -14.84 -30.99
N ALA A 90 4.72 -14.58 -29.82
CA ALA A 90 6.14 -14.71 -29.56
C ALA A 90 6.47 -15.82 -28.53
N ILE A 91 5.46 -16.47 -27.94
CA ILE A 91 5.71 -17.52 -26.94
C ILE A 91 6.10 -18.83 -27.63
N GLY A 92 7.06 -19.56 -27.06
CA GLY A 92 7.41 -20.90 -27.52
C GLY A 92 6.45 -21.98 -27.04
N LYS A 93 6.02 -21.92 -25.77
CA LYS A 93 5.08 -22.86 -25.17
C LYS A 93 3.92 -22.10 -24.50
N PRO A 94 2.65 -22.42 -24.83
CA PRO A 94 1.49 -21.91 -24.12
C PRO A 94 1.54 -22.15 -22.62
N VAL A 95 1.19 -21.13 -21.85
CA VAL A 95 0.92 -21.26 -20.43
C VAL A 95 -0.48 -21.85 -20.26
N GLU A 96 -0.55 -22.89 -19.44
CA GLU A 96 -1.80 -23.50 -18.99
C GLU A 96 -2.08 -23.03 -17.56
N TRP A 97 -3.29 -22.52 -17.33
CA TRP A 97 -3.73 -22.17 -15.99
C TRP A 97 -3.97 -23.46 -15.20
N ALA A 98 -3.36 -23.55 -14.02
CA ALA A 98 -3.63 -24.64 -13.08
C ALA A 98 -4.93 -24.32 -12.33
N PRO A 99 -5.97 -25.17 -12.42
CA PRO A 99 -7.21 -24.94 -11.69
C PRO A 99 -6.96 -24.94 -10.19
N GLU A 100 -7.51 -23.94 -9.49
CA GLU A 100 -7.48 -23.81 -8.04
C GLU A 100 -8.92 -23.65 -7.54
N PRO A 101 -9.32 -24.29 -6.42
CA PRO A 101 -10.63 -24.05 -5.83
C PRO A 101 -10.86 -22.57 -5.51
N ALA A 102 -12.09 -22.10 -5.77
CA ALA A 102 -12.50 -20.77 -5.38
C ALA A 102 -12.38 -20.60 -3.86
N ALA A 103 -11.88 -19.44 -3.42
CA ALA A 103 -11.74 -19.11 -2.02
C ALA A 103 -12.30 -17.71 -1.73
N GLU A 104 -13.05 -17.60 -0.64
CA GLU A 104 -13.45 -16.33 -0.05
C GLU A 104 -12.63 -16.10 1.23
N LEU A 105 -11.87 -15.00 1.27
CA LEU A 105 -10.99 -14.69 2.40
C LEU A 105 -11.03 -13.19 2.73
N THR A 106 -11.22 -12.87 4.00
CA THR A 106 -11.02 -11.50 4.51
C THR A 106 -9.91 -11.51 5.55
N PHE A 107 -8.96 -10.59 5.43
CA PHE A 107 -7.88 -10.42 6.39
C PHE A 107 -7.74 -8.97 6.84
N ASN A 108 -7.85 -8.74 8.14
CA ASN A 108 -7.58 -7.43 8.75
C ASN A 108 -6.38 -7.56 9.68
N SER A 109 -5.40 -6.67 9.56
CA SER A 109 -4.33 -6.57 10.56
C SER A 109 -4.92 -6.16 11.92
N PRO A 110 -4.43 -6.68 13.06
CA PRO A 110 -4.92 -6.23 14.37
C PRO A 110 -4.72 -4.72 14.53
N CYS A 111 -5.73 -3.99 14.97
CA CYS A 111 -5.67 -2.53 15.08
C CYS A 111 -6.55 -2.10 16.24
N GLU A 112 -5.94 -1.90 17.43
CA GLU A 112 -6.67 -1.46 18.61
C GLU A 112 -7.07 0.01 18.47
N ILE A 113 -6.10 0.86 18.14
CA ILE A 113 -6.34 2.27 17.82
C ILE A 113 -5.97 2.53 16.35
N ASP A 114 -6.93 3.03 15.56
CA ASP A 114 -6.68 3.41 14.16
C ASP A 114 -5.76 4.64 14.11
N PRO A 115 -4.53 4.52 13.57
CA PRO A 115 -3.61 5.63 13.50
C PRO A 115 -4.10 6.75 12.58
N PHE A 116 -5.04 6.50 11.67
CA PHE A 116 -5.66 7.54 10.85
C PHE A 116 -6.86 8.21 11.52
N GLY A 117 -7.39 7.62 12.60
CA GLY A 117 -8.41 8.22 13.46
C GLY A 117 -7.84 9.21 14.48
N VAL A 118 -6.57 9.04 14.88
CA VAL A 118 -5.84 10.00 15.73
C VAL A 118 -5.60 11.30 14.95
N SER A 119 -5.87 12.44 15.58
CA SER A 119 -5.77 13.74 14.91
C SER A 119 -4.31 14.10 14.60
N ILE A 120 -4.10 14.93 13.57
CA ILE A 120 -2.77 15.45 13.26
C ILE A 120 -2.16 16.23 14.43
N PRO A 121 -2.90 17.13 15.13
CA PRO A 121 -2.37 17.86 16.28
C PRO A 121 -1.85 16.95 17.40
N GLU A 122 -2.58 15.90 17.77
CA GLU A 122 -2.14 14.95 18.81
C GLU A 122 -0.83 14.25 18.43
N LYS A 123 -0.68 13.85 17.15
CA LYS A 123 0.56 13.25 16.65
C LYS A 123 1.72 14.24 16.65
N VAL A 124 1.46 15.49 16.28
CA VAL A 124 2.45 16.57 16.30
C VAL A 124 2.90 16.85 17.74
N GLU A 125 1.95 16.96 18.67
CA GLU A 125 2.24 17.16 20.09
C GLU A 125 3.10 16.03 20.64
N LEU A 126 2.78 14.77 20.32
CA LEU A 126 3.58 13.61 20.71
C LEU A 126 5.04 13.71 20.22
N LEU A 127 5.24 13.99 18.92
CA LEU A 127 6.58 14.08 18.35
C LEU A 127 7.39 15.26 18.93
N LEU A 128 6.76 16.43 19.09
CA LEU A 128 7.40 17.59 19.70
C LEU A 128 7.70 17.38 21.19
N GLY A 129 6.81 16.69 21.91
CA GLY A 129 7.02 16.29 23.30
C GLY A 129 8.21 15.36 23.48
N ILE A 130 8.38 14.38 22.57
CA ILE A 130 9.56 13.51 22.53
C ILE A 130 10.84 14.32 22.32
N ASN A 131 10.86 15.22 21.32
CA ASN A 131 12.02 16.05 21.03
C ASN A 131 12.36 16.97 22.22
N ALA A 132 11.36 17.61 22.82
CA ALA A 132 11.52 18.45 23.99
C ALA A 132 12.15 17.65 25.16
N ALA A 133 11.67 16.43 25.41
CA ALA A 133 12.23 15.56 26.44
C ALA A 133 13.70 15.20 26.18
N LEU A 134 14.09 14.92 24.93
CA LEU A 134 15.48 14.65 24.56
C LEU A 134 16.38 15.88 24.77
N THR A 135 15.93 17.05 24.32
CA THR A 135 16.71 18.30 24.40
C THR A 135 16.88 18.87 25.81
N LYS A 136 16.17 18.34 26.83
CA LYS A 136 16.41 18.71 28.24
C LYS A 136 17.82 18.36 28.71
N HIS A 137 18.48 17.39 28.08
CA HIS A 137 19.86 17.04 28.40
C HIS A 137 20.84 17.98 27.69
N GLU A 138 21.65 18.73 28.44
CA GLU A 138 22.48 19.84 27.90
C GLU A 138 23.40 19.45 26.72
N GLY A 139 23.87 18.20 26.70
CA GLY A 139 24.73 17.66 25.65
C GLY A 139 24.02 17.41 24.31
N ILE A 140 22.69 17.27 24.30
CA ILE A 140 21.90 17.02 23.07
C ILE A 140 21.65 18.36 22.39
N LYS A 141 22.08 18.49 21.13
CA LYS A 141 21.93 19.70 20.32
C LYS A 141 20.91 19.57 19.21
N LYS A 142 20.55 18.35 18.84
CA LYS A 142 19.53 18.05 17.84
C LYS A 142 18.66 16.88 18.29
N ALA A 143 17.36 17.00 18.10
CA ALA A 143 16.40 15.92 18.31
C ALA A 143 15.54 15.72 17.06
N PHE A 144 15.21 14.46 16.76
CA PHE A 144 14.39 14.09 15.63
C PHE A 144 13.33 13.08 16.08
N GLY A 145 12.09 13.30 15.64
CA GLY A 145 10.98 12.39 15.84
C GLY A 145 10.30 12.11 14.50
N ARG A 146 9.96 10.86 14.25
CA ARG A 146 9.32 10.44 13.00
C ARG A 146 8.20 9.45 13.25
N MET A 147 7.15 9.61 12.47
CA MET A 147 6.01 8.72 12.40
C MET A 147 5.65 8.51 10.94
N ALA A 148 5.58 7.24 10.53
CA ALA A 148 5.17 6.82 9.21
C ALA A 148 4.06 5.78 9.33
N LEU A 149 2.89 6.14 8.80
CA LEU A 149 1.64 5.39 8.88
C LEU A 149 1.24 4.97 7.48
N ARG A 150 0.76 3.74 7.34
CA ARG A 150 0.22 3.21 6.07
C ARG A 150 -1.04 2.41 6.36
N ARG A 151 -2.08 2.60 5.54
CA ARG A 151 -3.23 1.69 5.43
C ARG A 151 -3.37 1.24 3.99
N ASP A 152 -3.47 -0.07 3.79
CA ASP A 152 -3.61 -0.72 2.50
C ASP A 152 -4.91 -1.51 2.48
N GLU A 153 -5.92 -1.04 1.76
CA GLU A 153 -7.17 -1.75 1.52
C GLU A 153 -7.11 -2.36 0.12
N LYS A 154 -7.33 -3.68 0.01
CA LYS A 154 -7.25 -4.40 -1.26
C LYS A 154 -8.44 -5.32 -1.44
N LEU A 155 -8.93 -5.37 -2.67
CA LEU A 155 -9.88 -6.35 -3.16
C LEU A 155 -9.23 -7.10 -4.32
N TYR A 156 -9.20 -8.42 -4.25
CA TYR A 156 -8.80 -9.32 -5.31
C TYR A 156 -10.01 -10.16 -5.74
N VAL A 157 -10.23 -10.26 -7.05
CA VAL A 157 -11.26 -11.13 -7.65
C VAL A 157 -10.66 -11.83 -8.86
N ASN A 158 -10.95 -13.12 -9.06
CA ASN A 158 -10.55 -13.84 -10.27
C ASN A 158 -11.70 -14.59 -10.95
N SER A 159 -11.43 -15.10 -12.15
CA SER A 159 -12.38 -15.82 -13.01
C SER A 159 -12.79 -17.19 -12.48
N ASP A 160 -12.03 -17.76 -11.53
CA ASP A 160 -12.35 -19.03 -10.88
C ASP A 160 -13.35 -18.85 -9.73
N GLY A 161 -13.64 -17.60 -9.35
CA GLY A 161 -14.62 -17.26 -8.32
C GLY A 161 -14.01 -16.86 -6.98
N SER A 162 -12.68 -16.78 -6.86
CA SER A 162 -12.04 -16.34 -5.62
C SER A 162 -12.26 -14.85 -5.41
N VAL A 163 -12.60 -14.48 -4.18
CA VAL A 163 -12.78 -13.11 -3.71
C VAL A 163 -11.98 -12.95 -2.42
N MET A 164 -11.01 -12.03 -2.41
CA MET A 164 -10.18 -11.81 -1.23
C MET A 164 -10.09 -10.33 -0.90
N GLU A 165 -10.31 -10.02 0.37
CA GLU A 165 -10.22 -8.66 0.90
C GLU A 165 -9.13 -8.57 1.96
N SER A 166 -8.39 -7.48 1.95
CA SER A 166 -7.43 -7.19 3.02
C SER A 166 -7.43 -5.73 3.44
N ASP A 167 -7.44 -5.47 4.74
CA ASP A 167 -7.17 -4.16 5.33
C ASP A 167 -5.94 -4.25 6.25
N ILE A 168 -4.84 -3.65 5.80
CA ILE A 168 -3.55 -3.73 6.50
C ILE A 168 -3.11 -2.35 6.94
N VAL A 169 -3.08 -2.15 8.25
CA VAL A 169 -2.52 -0.98 8.91
C VAL A 169 -1.08 -1.28 9.33
N MET A 170 -0.18 -0.33 9.10
CA MET A 170 1.21 -0.40 9.52
C MET A 170 1.65 0.92 10.12
N THR A 171 2.27 0.82 11.30
CA THR A 171 2.86 1.94 12.02
C THR A 171 4.36 1.73 12.15
N ALA A 172 5.14 2.74 11.76
CA ALA A 172 6.58 2.80 11.96
C ALA A 172 6.91 4.13 12.64
N VAL A 173 7.67 4.07 13.73
CA VAL A 173 8.07 5.23 14.52
C VAL A 173 9.57 5.19 14.77
N GLU A 174 10.14 6.37 14.94
CA GLU A 174 11.54 6.55 15.27
C GLU A 174 11.70 7.84 16.07
N TYR A 175 12.65 7.84 17.00
CA TYR A 175 13.22 9.10 17.45
C TYR A 175 14.74 8.95 17.60
N SER A 176 15.45 10.05 17.43
CA SER A 176 16.89 10.10 17.60
C SER A 176 17.34 11.40 18.24
N ALA A 177 18.51 11.35 18.87
CA ALA A 177 19.16 12.49 19.47
C ALA A 177 20.62 12.55 19.02
N THR A 178 21.11 13.76 18.78
CA THR A 178 22.52 14.01 18.46
C THR A 178 23.13 14.91 19.52
N ALA A 179 24.21 14.42 20.12
CA ALA A 179 25.02 15.16 21.06
C ALA A 179 26.27 15.73 20.39
N VAL A 180 26.67 16.92 20.83
CA VAL A 180 27.89 17.61 20.36
C VAL A 180 28.71 18.00 21.59
N GLY A 181 29.97 17.58 21.63
CA GLY A 181 30.88 17.92 22.72
C GLY A 181 32.28 17.35 22.51
N LYS A 182 33.30 17.98 23.11
CA LYS A 182 34.71 17.55 23.03
C LYS A 182 35.22 17.35 21.59
N GLY A 183 34.74 18.17 20.64
CA GLY A 183 35.11 18.07 19.22
C GLY A 183 34.43 16.91 18.46
N GLU A 184 33.51 16.18 19.09
CA GLU A 184 32.79 15.06 18.48
C GLU A 184 31.30 15.34 18.32
N VAL A 185 30.71 14.66 17.33
CA VAL A 185 29.27 14.59 17.09
C VAL A 185 28.86 13.12 17.12
N LYS A 186 27.91 12.75 17.97
CA LYS A 186 27.41 11.38 18.10
C LYS A 186 25.89 11.35 18.12
N SER A 187 25.30 10.43 17.36
CA SER A 187 23.85 10.22 17.32
C SER A 187 23.47 8.85 17.89
N ARG A 188 22.28 8.78 18.48
CA ARG A 188 21.61 7.53 18.89
C ARG A 188 20.16 7.59 18.46
N ALA A 189 19.63 6.46 18.01
CA ALA A 189 18.26 6.33 17.55
C ALA A 189 17.59 5.15 18.24
N TYR A 190 16.30 5.30 18.52
CA TYR A 190 15.41 4.21 18.87
C TYR A 190 14.45 3.99 17.69
N VAL A 191 14.58 2.82 17.06
CA VAL A 191 13.82 2.43 15.87
C VAL A 191 13.25 1.03 16.10
N PRO A 192 12.08 0.90 16.75
CA PRO A 192 11.42 -0.38 16.85
C PRO A 192 11.04 -0.89 15.45
N PRO A 193 10.99 -2.21 15.21
CA PRO A 193 10.50 -2.75 13.96
C PRO A 193 9.11 -2.20 13.64
N PRO A 194 8.83 -1.85 12.37
CA PRO A 194 7.47 -1.52 11.94
C PRO A 194 6.50 -2.64 12.33
N ARG A 195 5.34 -2.27 12.83
CA ARG A 195 4.31 -3.23 13.24
C ARG A 195 3.14 -3.17 12.28
N THR A 196 2.66 -4.33 11.84
CA THR A 196 1.35 -4.49 11.18
C THR A 196 0.26 -4.53 12.23
N LEU A 197 0.27 -3.51 13.08
CA LEU A 197 -0.61 -3.33 14.21
C LEU A 197 -0.99 -1.85 14.23
N GLY A 198 -2.21 -1.53 14.65
CA GLY A 198 -2.61 -0.15 15.01
C GLY A 198 -1.74 0.46 16.11
N TYR A 199 -2.16 1.62 16.61
CA TYR A 199 -1.66 2.13 17.90
C TYR A 199 -2.15 1.28 19.06
#